data_AF-A0A523TPU5-F1
#
_entry.id   AF-A0A523TPU5-F1
#
_cell.length_a   1.000
_cell.length_b   1.000
_cell.length_c   1.000
_cell.angle_alpha   90.00
_cell.angle_beta   90.00
_cell.angle_gamma   90.00
#
_symmetry.space_group_name_H-M   'P 1'
#
loop_
_entity.id
_entity.type
_entity.pdbx_description
1 polymer ?
#
loop_
_entity_poly.entity_id
_entity_poly.type
_entity_poly.pdbx_seq_one_letter_code
_entity_poly.pdbx_strand_id
1 'polypeptide(L)'
;MSEVEKPTNEDEWDTDTEIYVYRITEGLQRLNSIGSVQFIQIDLPPLPLPIIEEYTKLFDTAIEDGLYVNQTIVLEQMDTGDSFMRVLNAIRKMYHVAKSITIQEIQVVINIDYKGESMDIILTYDPAKHDISLVSVSQKEDFFKILEYVRFFWLKSRPRI
;
A
#
# COMPACT_ATOMS: atom_id res chain seq x y z
N MET A 1 -40.01 29.99 11.14
CA MET A 1 -39.45 29.34 9.94
C MET A 1 -37.97 29.20 10.23
N SER A 2 -37.55 28.01 10.64
CA SER A 2 -36.16 27.75 10.99
C SER A 2 -35.41 27.44 9.70
N GLU A 3 -34.37 28.23 9.42
CA GLU A 3 -33.41 27.98 8.36
C GLU A 3 -32.84 26.58 8.55
N VAL A 4 -33.08 25.71 7.57
CA VAL A 4 -32.39 24.43 7.47
C VAL A 4 -30.98 24.78 7.04
N GLU A 5 -30.05 24.76 7.99
CA GLU A 5 -28.61 24.73 7.69
C GLU A 5 -28.39 23.63 6.65
N LYS A 6 -27.96 24.03 5.45
CA LYS A 6 -27.50 23.07 4.45
C LYS A 6 -26.29 22.35 5.04
N PRO A 7 -26.18 21.02 4.87
CA PRO A 7 -24.97 20.32 5.26
C PRO A 7 -23.81 20.99 4.53
N THR A 8 -22.85 21.48 5.31
CA THR A 8 -21.56 21.94 4.81
C THR A 8 -20.94 20.77 4.05
N ASN A 9 -20.56 20.99 2.79
CA ASN A 9 -19.76 20.06 1.99
C ASN A 9 -18.41 19.84 2.69
N GLU A 10 -18.38 18.96 3.68
CA GLU A 10 -17.17 18.39 4.25
C GLU A 10 -16.80 17.17 3.39
N ASP A 11 -15.74 17.31 2.60
CA ASP A 11 -15.01 16.24 1.92
C ASP A 11 -15.84 15.30 1.01
N GLU A 12 -16.52 15.85 -0.01
CA GLU A 12 -16.94 15.01 -1.15
C GLU A 12 -15.70 14.60 -1.94
N TRP A 13 -15.26 13.36 -1.71
CA TRP A 13 -14.34 12.68 -2.60
C TRP A 13 -14.99 12.53 -3.96
N ASP A 14 -14.29 12.91 -5.02
CA ASP A 14 -14.77 12.54 -6.35
C ASP A 14 -14.71 11.01 -6.50
N THR A 15 -15.67 10.44 -7.22
CA THR A 15 -15.82 8.99 -7.38
C THR A 15 -14.56 8.34 -7.97
N ASP A 16 -13.83 9.05 -8.84
CA ASP A 16 -12.64 8.51 -9.48
C ASP A 16 -11.49 8.36 -8.48
N THR A 17 -11.31 9.34 -7.58
CA THR A 17 -10.35 9.26 -6.46
C THR A 17 -10.69 8.08 -5.55
N GLU A 18 -11.97 7.91 -5.18
CA GLU A 18 -12.38 6.81 -4.31
C GLU A 18 -12.09 5.45 -4.96
N ILE A 19 -12.46 5.27 -6.24
CA ILE A 19 -12.14 4.08 -7.03
C ILE A 19 -10.63 3.84 -7.07
N TYR A 20 -9.84 4.90 -7.28
CA TYR A 20 -8.39 4.78 -7.34
C TYR A 20 -7.82 4.28 -6.00
N VAL A 21 -8.23 4.87 -4.87
CA VAL A 21 -7.79 4.44 -3.53
C VAL A 21 -8.16 2.98 -3.27
N TYR A 22 -9.39 2.58 -3.58
CA TYR A 22 -9.80 1.18 -3.43
C TYR A 22 -8.96 0.25 -4.31
N ARG A 23 -8.65 0.64 -5.55
CA ARG A 23 -7.83 -0.18 -6.46
C ARG A 23 -6.42 -0.41 -5.93
N ILE A 24 -5.79 0.62 -5.34
CA ILE A 24 -4.48 0.45 -4.70
C ILE A 24 -4.59 -0.52 -3.53
N THR A 25 -5.56 -0.27 -2.64
CA THR A 25 -5.78 -1.07 -1.43
C THR A 25 -6.06 -2.54 -1.76
N GLU A 26 -6.91 -2.80 -2.74
CA GLU A 26 -7.20 -4.15 -3.25
C GLU A 26 -5.95 -4.82 -3.83
N GLY A 27 -5.16 -4.08 -4.61
CA GLY A 27 -3.91 -4.59 -5.20
C GLY A 27 -2.92 -5.03 -4.14
N LEU A 28 -2.77 -4.25 -3.06
CA LEU A 28 -1.93 -4.61 -1.93
C LEU A 28 -2.51 -5.78 -1.14
N GLN A 29 -3.83 -5.83 -0.94
CA GLN A 29 -4.48 -6.96 -0.27
C GLN A 29 -4.28 -8.29 -1.02
N ARG A 30 -4.24 -8.24 -2.36
CA ARG A 30 -3.99 -9.42 -3.20
C ARG A 30 -2.59 -10.02 -2.99
N LEU A 31 -1.63 -9.25 -2.48
CA LEU A 31 -0.30 -9.76 -2.14
C LEU A 31 -0.33 -10.81 -1.03
N ASN A 32 -1.36 -10.80 -0.17
CA ASN A 32 -1.58 -11.85 0.83
C ASN A 32 -1.83 -13.24 0.22
N SER A 33 -2.11 -13.32 -1.08
CA SER A 33 -2.21 -14.61 -1.80
C SER A 33 -0.85 -15.26 -2.07
N ILE A 34 0.24 -14.50 -2.00
CA ILE A 34 1.61 -14.95 -2.25
C ILE A 34 2.23 -15.47 -0.95
N GLY A 35 1.99 -14.78 0.16
CA GLY A 35 2.48 -15.10 1.50
C GLY A 35 1.98 -14.08 2.51
N SER A 36 2.63 -14.04 3.68
CA SER A 36 2.31 -13.10 4.75
C SER A 36 2.99 -11.75 4.51
N VAL A 37 2.23 -10.69 4.25
CA VAL A 37 2.78 -9.34 4.06
C VAL A 37 3.26 -8.80 5.42
N GLN A 38 4.54 -8.54 5.56
CA GLN A 38 5.14 -8.10 6.83
C GLN A 38 5.19 -6.57 6.92
N PHE A 39 5.60 -5.93 5.82
CA PHE A 39 5.71 -4.48 5.75
C PHE A 39 5.38 -3.94 4.35
N ILE A 40 4.93 -2.69 4.31
CA ILE A 40 4.68 -1.90 3.11
C ILE A 40 5.40 -0.56 3.23
N GLN A 41 6.09 -0.15 2.17
CA GLN A 41 6.75 1.14 2.02
C GLN A 41 6.16 1.85 0.80
N ILE A 42 5.60 3.04 1.03
CA ILE A 42 5.02 3.87 -0.03
C ILE A 42 5.98 5.04 -0.26
N ASP A 43 6.71 4.98 -1.36
CA ASP A 43 7.67 6.02 -1.74
C ASP A 43 6.97 7.16 -2.45
N LEU A 44 7.24 8.37 -1.99
CA LEU A 44 6.61 9.59 -2.47
C LEU A 44 7.64 10.41 -3.26
N PRO A 45 7.20 11.18 -4.27
CA PRO A 45 8.07 12.16 -4.91
C PRO A 45 8.48 13.24 -3.91
N PRO A 46 9.48 14.08 -4.23
CA PRO A 46 9.80 15.26 -3.42
C PRO A 46 8.55 16.12 -3.16
N LEU A 47 8.26 16.38 -1.89
CA LEU A 47 7.06 17.11 -1.47
C LEU A 47 7.39 18.55 -1.03
N PRO A 48 6.45 19.49 -1.20
CA PRO A 48 6.53 20.82 -0.56
C PRO A 48 6.60 20.72 0.97
N LEU A 49 7.35 21.63 1.60
CA LEU A 49 7.51 21.68 3.07
C LEU A 49 6.19 21.63 3.86
N PRO A 50 5.12 22.36 3.48
CA PRO A 50 3.85 22.28 4.21
C PRO A 50 3.25 20.86 4.24
N ILE A 51 3.41 20.10 3.15
CA ILE A 51 2.90 18.72 3.08
C ILE A 51 3.78 17.79 3.93
N ILE A 52 5.10 18.00 3.89
CA ILE A 52 6.06 17.24 4.73
C ILE A 52 5.73 17.41 6.21
N GLU A 53 5.48 18.64 6.66
CA GLU A 53 5.14 18.94 8.05
C GLU A 53 3.84 18.26 8.48
N GLU A 54 2.81 18.30 7.64
CA GLU A 54 1.53 17.64 7.94
C GLU A 54 1.65 16.11 7.92
N TYR A 55 2.38 15.53 6.96
CA TYR A 55 2.65 14.09 6.95
C TYR A 55 3.43 13.63 8.16
N THR A 56 4.44 14.40 8.61
CA THR A 56 5.21 14.07 9.81
C THR A 56 4.33 14.05 11.07
N LYS A 57 3.27 14.88 11.13
CA LYS A 57 2.31 14.89 12.24
C LYS A 57 1.30 13.75 12.16
N LEU A 58 0.83 13.43 10.96
CA LEU A 58 -0.26 12.47 10.74
C LEU A 58 0.20 11.01 10.68
N PHE A 59 1.45 10.80 10.30
CA PHE A 59 2.10 9.50 10.16
C PHE A 59 3.28 9.41 11.13
N ASP A 60 2.97 9.18 12.40
CA ASP A 60 3.93 9.16 13.51
C ASP A 60 4.26 7.74 14.00
N THR A 61 3.54 6.70 13.54
CA THR A 61 3.70 5.32 14.01
C THR A 61 3.48 4.28 12.91
N ALA A 62 4.47 3.41 12.72
CA ALA A 62 4.45 2.40 11.65
C ALA A 62 3.38 1.31 11.85
N ILE A 63 2.92 1.08 13.09
CA ILE A 63 1.98 0.00 13.42
C ILE A 63 0.51 0.42 13.46
N GLU A 64 0.20 1.72 13.40
CA GLU A 64 -1.19 2.20 13.27
C GLU A 64 -1.43 2.64 11.82
N ASP A 65 -1.46 3.95 11.56
CA ASP A 65 -1.77 4.51 10.24
C ASP A 65 -0.53 4.79 9.38
N GLY A 66 0.68 4.58 9.91
CA GLY A 66 1.95 4.65 9.21
C GLY A 66 2.94 5.66 9.81
N LEU A 67 4.21 5.50 9.45
CA LEU A 67 5.30 6.39 9.84
C LEU A 67 5.86 7.09 8.60
N TYR A 68 5.87 8.42 8.60
CA TYR A 68 6.50 9.20 7.53
C TYR A 68 7.97 9.47 7.87
N VAL A 69 8.88 8.95 7.04
CA VAL A 69 10.32 9.12 7.20
C VAL A 69 10.97 9.14 5.82
N ASN A 70 11.89 10.09 5.58
CA ASN A 70 12.69 10.15 4.34
C ASN A 70 11.89 10.03 3.03
N GLN A 71 10.74 10.72 2.93
CA GLN A 71 9.84 10.67 1.76
C GLN A 71 9.10 9.33 1.56
N THR A 72 9.10 8.47 2.56
CA THR A 72 8.40 7.19 2.55
C THR A 72 7.37 7.15 3.68
N ILE A 73 6.20 6.58 3.41
CA ILE A 73 5.26 6.16 4.46
C ILE A 73 5.46 4.66 4.68
N VAL A 74 5.77 4.27 5.91
CA VAL A 74 6.04 2.89 6.31
C VAL A 74 4.87 2.35 7.11
N LEU A 75 4.40 1.16 6.74
CA LEU A 75 3.40 0.38 7.45
C LEU A 75 4.00 -0.98 7.84
N GLU A 76 4.08 -1.27 9.14
CA GLU A 76 4.64 -2.51 9.71
C GLU A 76 3.54 -3.42 10.29
N GLN A 77 3.88 -4.69 10.55
CA GLN A 77 2.97 -5.69 11.11
C GLN A 77 1.70 -5.84 10.26
N MET A 78 1.89 -5.96 8.95
CA MET A 78 0.80 -6.02 7.97
C MET A 78 0.17 -7.41 7.84
N ASP A 79 0.59 -8.36 8.67
CA ASP A 79 0.09 -9.72 8.76
C ASP A 79 -1.10 -9.84 9.73
N THR A 80 -1.50 -8.74 10.36
CA THR A 80 -2.69 -8.61 11.20
C THR A 80 -3.98 -8.50 10.37
N GLY A 81 -5.12 -8.81 10.99
CA GLY A 81 -6.43 -8.86 10.32
C GLY A 81 -7.00 -7.51 9.86
N ASP A 82 -6.36 -6.40 10.21
CA ASP A 82 -6.78 -5.02 9.89
C ASP A 82 -5.92 -4.34 8.81
N SER A 83 -4.97 -5.06 8.22
CA SER A 83 -4.03 -4.53 7.21
C SER A 83 -4.70 -3.79 6.05
N PHE A 84 -5.83 -4.29 5.54
CA PHE A 84 -6.63 -3.61 4.52
C PHE A 84 -7.04 -2.20 4.96
N MET A 85 -7.60 -2.07 6.16
CA MET A 85 -8.09 -0.79 6.68
C MET A 85 -6.94 0.19 6.93
N ARG A 86 -5.79 -0.32 7.40
CA ARG A 86 -4.59 0.49 7.63
C ARG A 86 -4.03 1.07 6.33
N VAL A 87 -3.93 0.26 5.27
CA VAL A 87 -3.55 0.75 3.92
C VAL A 87 -4.56 1.77 3.40
N LEU A 88 -5.85 1.46 3.51
CA LEU A 88 -6.93 2.36 3.08
C LEU A 88 -6.83 3.72 3.78
N ASN A 89 -6.67 3.72 5.10
CA ASN A 89 -6.56 4.93 5.91
C ASN A 89 -5.30 5.72 5.57
N ALA A 90 -4.16 5.05 5.37
CA ALA A 90 -2.92 5.72 5.00
C ALA A 90 -3.07 6.48 3.66
N ILE A 91 -3.61 5.81 2.63
CA ILE A 91 -3.82 6.44 1.33
C ILE A 91 -4.87 7.58 1.42
N ARG A 92 -5.90 7.41 2.25
CA ARG A 92 -6.90 8.47 2.51
C ARG A 92 -6.30 9.70 3.16
N LYS A 93 -5.46 9.53 4.18
CA LYS A 93 -4.73 10.63 4.82
C LYS A 93 -3.81 11.33 3.84
N MET A 94 -3.10 10.58 2.99
CA MET A 94 -2.27 11.16 1.93
C MET A 94 -3.07 12.09 1.03
N TYR A 95 -4.21 11.62 0.50
CA TYR A 95 -5.08 12.43 -0.33
C TYR A 95 -5.59 13.67 0.41
N HIS A 96 -5.99 13.52 1.68
CA HIS A 96 -6.57 14.62 2.43
C HIS A 96 -5.59 15.81 2.57
N VAL A 97 -4.31 15.54 2.79
CA VAL A 97 -3.26 16.56 2.93
C VAL A 97 -2.83 17.12 1.58
N ALA A 98 -2.51 16.24 0.61
CA ALA A 98 -1.91 16.66 -0.65
C ALA A 98 -2.94 17.01 -1.73
N LYS A 99 -4.23 16.74 -1.48
CA LYS A 99 -5.36 16.83 -2.44
C LYS A 99 -5.08 16.10 -3.76
N SER A 100 -4.21 15.10 -3.71
CA SER A 100 -3.78 14.25 -4.81
C SER A 100 -3.06 13.02 -4.25
N ILE A 101 -3.09 11.90 -4.98
CA ILE A 101 -2.32 10.70 -4.63
C ILE A 101 -1.21 10.56 -5.67
N THR A 102 0.00 10.93 -5.27
CA THR A 102 1.19 10.75 -6.10
C THR A 102 2.12 9.79 -5.41
N ILE A 103 2.24 8.58 -5.96
CA ILE A 103 3.07 7.50 -5.45
C ILE A 103 4.11 7.19 -6.51
N GLN A 104 5.38 7.20 -6.12
CA GLN A 104 6.48 6.86 -7.01
C GLN A 104 6.65 5.34 -7.12
N GLU A 105 6.66 4.65 -5.98
CA GLU A 105 6.81 3.21 -5.88
C GLU A 105 6.11 2.69 -4.62
N ILE A 106 5.62 1.45 -4.64
CA ILE A 106 5.25 0.75 -3.41
C ILE A 106 6.10 -0.51 -3.31
N GLN A 107 6.97 -0.57 -2.29
CA GLN A 107 7.73 -1.77 -1.97
C GLN A 107 7.05 -2.53 -0.85
N VAL A 108 7.04 -3.85 -0.95
CA VAL A 108 6.36 -4.74 -0.01
C VAL A 108 7.27 -5.91 0.29
N VAL A 109 7.41 -6.23 1.57
CA VAL A 109 8.03 -7.50 1.97
C VAL A 109 6.99 -8.50 2.38
N ILE A 110 7.20 -9.69 1.84
CA ILE A 110 6.34 -10.82 2.02
C ILE A 110 7.21 -11.95 2.54
N ASN A 111 6.78 -12.54 3.64
CA ASN A 111 7.30 -13.82 4.09
C ASN A 111 6.53 -14.93 3.39
N ILE A 112 7.23 -15.82 2.70
CA ILE A 112 6.66 -16.97 2.01
C ILE A 112 7.18 -18.26 2.63
N ASP A 113 6.36 -19.31 2.59
CA ASP A 113 6.82 -20.69 2.78
C ASP A 113 7.06 -21.30 1.40
N TYR A 114 8.33 -21.48 1.05
CA TYR A 114 8.74 -22.13 -0.19
C TYR A 114 9.45 -23.44 0.13
N LYS A 115 8.79 -24.57 -0.21
CA LYS A 115 9.30 -25.94 0.03
C LYS A 115 9.60 -26.25 1.50
N GLY A 116 8.88 -25.65 2.43
CA GLY A 116 9.08 -25.85 3.87
C GLY A 116 10.15 -24.93 4.47
N GLU A 117 10.70 -24.00 3.68
CA GLU A 117 11.60 -22.97 4.15
C GLU A 117 10.90 -21.60 4.13
N SER A 118 10.96 -20.90 5.26
CA SER A 118 10.49 -19.52 5.36
C SER A 118 11.52 -18.58 4.72
N MET A 119 11.06 -17.73 3.79
CA MET A 119 11.90 -16.80 3.06
C MET A 119 11.24 -15.44 2.95
N ASP A 120 12.02 -14.38 3.14
CA ASP A 120 11.59 -13.02 2.82
C ASP A 120 11.89 -12.70 1.36
N ILE A 121 10.88 -12.12 0.71
CA ILE A 121 10.96 -11.58 -0.64
C ILE A 121 10.55 -10.11 -0.64
N ILE A 122 11.17 -9.32 -1.51
CA ILE A 122 10.83 -7.91 -1.74
C ILE A 122 10.16 -7.80 -3.10
N LEU A 123 8.94 -7.27 -3.14
CA LEU A 123 8.19 -6.97 -4.35
C LEU A 123 7.98 -5.47 -4.48
N THR A 124 8.04 -4.97 -5.71
CA THR A 124 7.45 -3.68 -6.08
C THR A 124 6.04 -3.93 -6.59
N TYR A 125 5.07 -3.14 -6.14
CA TYR A 125 3.73 -3.02 -6.72
C TYR A 125 3.60 -1.68 -7.45
N ASP A 126 3.14 -1.72 -8.70
CA ASP A 126 2.85 -0.55 -9.55
C ASP A 126 1.33 -0.27 -9.53
N PRO A 127 0.88 0.80 -8.83
CA PRO A 127 -0.53 1.15 -8.75
C PRO A 127 -1.19 1.57 -10.07
N ALA A 128 -0.39 2.02 -11.04
CA ALA A 128 -0.88 2.48 -12.34
C ALA A 128 -1.17 1.29 -13.26
N LYS A 129 -0.27 0.29 -13.26
CA LYS A 129 -0.44 -0.94 -14.06
C LYS A 129 -1.20 -2.04 -13.34
N HIS A 130 -1.36 -1.90 -12.02
CA HIS A 130 -1.90 -2.93 -11.16
C HIS A 130 -1.15 -4.26 -11.33
N ASP A 131 0.18 -4.18 -11.26
CA ASP A 131 1.09 -5.31 -11.47
C ASP A 131 2.27 -5.28 -10.50
N ILE A 132 3.00 -6.38 -10.42
CA ILE A 132 4.11 -6.56 -9.48
C ILE A 132 5.42 -6.91 -10.17
N SER A 133 6.53 -6.64 -9.50
CA SER A 133 7.87 -7.06 -9.91
C SER A 133 8.64 -7.60 -8.70
N LEU A 134 9.30 -8.75 -8.85
CA LEU A 134 10.20 -9.27 -7.82
C LEU A 134 11.52 -8.52 -7.85
N VAL A 135 11.86 -7.88 -6.74
CA VAL A 135 13.09 -7.09 -6.58
C VAL A 135 14.20 -7.98 -6.03
N SER A 136 13.90 -8.71 -4.96
CA SER A 136 14.90 -9.47 -4.22
C SER A 136 14.32 -10.68 -3.52
N VAL A 137 15.18 -11.66 -3.29
CA VAL A 137 14.94 -12.83 -2.45
C VAL A 137 16.12 -12.98 -1.49
N SER A 138 15.84 -13.45 -0.28
CA SER A 138 16.88 -13.76 0.71
C SER A 138 17.89 -14.81 0.23
N GLN A 139 17.44 -15.81 -0.55
CA GLN A 139 18.30 -16.85 -1.15
C GLN A 139 18.42 -16.68 -2.68
N LYS A 140 19.49 -16.02 -3.14
CA LYS A 140 19.65 -15.60 -4.56
C LYS A 140 19.59 -16.75 -5.58
N GLU A 141 19.97 -17.97 -5.20
CA GLU A 141 20.02 -19.13 -6.10
C GLU A 141 18.63 -19.58 -6.59
N ASP A 142 17.58 -19.24 -5.84
CA ASP A 142 16.21 -19.61 -6.18
C ASP A 142 15.40 -18.46 -6.80
N PHE A 143 16.02 -17.32 -7.11
CA PHE A 143 15.33 -16.12 -7.60
C PHE A 143 14.32 -16.40 -8.73
N PHE A 144 14.72 -17.11 -9.79
CA PHE A 144 13.83 -17.38 -10.92
C PHE A 144 12.66 -18.32 -10.57
N LYS A 145 12.87 -19.28 -9.66
CA LYS A 145 11.80 -20.19 -9.23
C LYS A 145 10.82 -19.46 -8.32
N ILE A 146 11.32 -18.59 -7.43
CA ILE A 146 10.49 -17.72 -6.60
C ILE A 146 9.73 -16.72 -7.48
N LEU A 147 10.34 -16.19 -8.54
CA LEU A 147 9.64 -15.34 -9.51
C LEU A 147 8.45 -16.07 -10.15
N GLU A 148 8.60 -17.33 -10.53
CA GLU A 148 7.51 -18.14 -11.06
C GLU A 148 6.40 -18.39 -10.03
N TYR A 149 6.79 -18.72 -8.79
CA TYR A 149 5.86 -18.86 -7.66
C TYR A 149 5.04 -17.57 -7.46
N VAL A 150 5.72 -16.43 -7.33
CA VAL A 150 5.11 -15.11 -7.14
C VAL A 150 4.13 -14.80 -8.29
N ARG A 151 4.56 -15.00 -9.54
CA ARG A 151 3.71 -14.77 -10.72
C ARG A 151 2.48 -15.65 -10.72
N PHE A 152 2.62 -16.93 -10.38
CA PHE A 152 1.50 -17.86 -10.34
C PHE A 152 0.42 -17.41 -9.35
N PHE A 153 0.81 -17.10 -8.11
CA PHE A 153 -0.13 -16.68 -7.07
C PHE A 153 -0.73 -15.30 -7.38
N TRP A 154 0.07 -14.36 -7.88
CA TRP A 154 -0.42 -13.06 -8.32
C TRP A 154 -1.48 -13.18 -9.41
N LEU A 155 -1.25 -13.98 -10.45
CA LEU A 155 -2.22 -14.18 -11.53
C LEU A 155 -3.49 -14.90 -11.03
N LYS A 156 -3.33 -15.87 -10.13
CA LYS A 156 -4.45 -16.61 -9.53
C LYS A 156 -5.33 -15.73 -8.64
N SER A 157 -4.75 -14.69 -8.02
CA SER A 157 -5.47 -13.75 -7.16
C SER A 157 -6.33 -12.73 -7.91
N ARG A 158 -6.21 -12.64 -9.23
CA ARG A 158 -7.03 -11.70 -10.02
C ARG A 158 -8.51 -12.09 -9.91
N PRO A 159 -9.44 -11.13 -9.69
CA PRO A 159 -10.87 -11.41 -9.76
C PRO A 159 -11.18 -12.10 -11.10
N ARG A 160 -11.87 -13.25 -11.04
CA ARG A 160 -12.38 -13.89 -12.25
C ARG A 160 -13.56 -13.05 -12.72
N ILE A 161 -13.34 -12.29 -13.78
CA ILE A 161 -14.38 -11.57 -14.53
C ILE A 161 -15.28 -12.60 -15.21
#